data_AF-A0A960EX72-F1
#
_entry.id   AF-A0A960EX72-F1
#
_cell.length_a   1.000
_cell.length_b   1.000
_cell.length_c   1.000
_cell.angle_alpha   90.00
_cell.angle_beta   90.00
_cell.angle_gamma   90.00
#
_symmetry.space_group_name_H-M   'P 1'
#
loop_
_entity.id
_entity.type
_entity.pdbx_description
1 polymer ?
#
loop_
_entity_poly.entity_id
_entity_poly.type
_entity_poly.pdbx_seq_one_letter_code
_entity_poly.pdbx_strand_id
1 'polypeptide(L)'
;MTTTSNQDLIGREGVNDLDAILAMTNTDIDSAVHAITDNAEAIFTWDYEKGARPGLNKLYEKAKTAQWNGETDLPWDTDVDLEQVAKLLLPSFGPDQMDVANTPLATWGDAEWLQLGMESQVWALSQFMHGEQGALLCTAKIVETVPWIDAKYYA
;
A
#
# COMPACT_ATOMS: atom_id res chain seq x y z
N MET A 1 41.28 5.81 -9.65
CA MET A 1 39.88 5.55 -9.29
C MET A 1 39.77 5.68 -7.79
N THR A 2 39.19 6.75 -7.29
CA THR A 2 38.87 6.91 -5.86
C THR A 2 37.69 6.00 -5.57
N THR A 3 37.88 4.98 -4.74
CA THR A 3 36.79 4.12 -4.26
C THR A 3 36.02 4.90 -3.20
N THR A 4 34.78 5.25 -3.49
CA THR A 4 33.85 5.83 -2.50
C THR A 4 33.73 4.87 -1.32
N SER A 5 33.91 5.36 -0.09
CA SER A 5 33.89 4.50 1.08
C SER A 5 32.46 4.09 1.44
N ASN A 6 32.30 3.01 2.21
CA ASN A 6 30.98 2.64 2.74
C ASN A 6 30.39 3.76 3.61
N GLN A 7 31.24 4.48 4.34
CA GLN A 7 30.81 5.61 5.16
C GLN A 7 30.12 6.69 4.31
N ASP A 8 30.64 6.94 3.11
CA ASP A 8 30.07 7.94 2.18
C ASP A 8 28.81 7.42 1.47
N LEU A 9 28.73 6.11 1.20
CA LEU A 9 27.61 5.51 0.46
C LEU A 9 26.39 5.19 1.31
N ILE A 10 26.62 4.68 2.52
CA ILE A 10 25.56 4.12 3.38
C ILE A 10 25.60 4.68 4.81
N GLY A 11 26.43 5.69 5.07
CA GLY A 11 26.52 6.35 6.38
C GLY A 11 27.19 5.51 7.48
N ARG A 12 27.81 4.38 7.13
CA ARG A 12 28.44 3.43 8.08
C ARG A 12 29.63 2.72 7.47
N GLU A 13 30.65 2.39 8.28
CA GLU A 13 31.89 1.77 7.81
C GLU A 13 31.70 0.32 7.30
N GLY A 14 30.85 -0.45 7.98
CA GLY A 14 30.56 -1.84 7.65
C GLY A 14 29.15 -2.08 7.13
N VAL A 15 29.02 -2.83 6.02
CA VAL A 15 27.71 -3.23 5.45
C VAL A 15 26.89 -4.08 6.43
N ASN A 16 27.55 -4.81 7.33
CA ASN A 16 26.93 -5.65 8.36
C ASN A 16 27.22 -5.13 9.78
N ASP A 17 27.47 -3.84 9.93
CA ASP A 17 27.57 -3.21 11.24
C ASP A 17 26.19 -3.22 11.91
N LEU A 18 25.95 -4.26 12.71
CA LEU A 18 24.69 -4.52 13.39
C LEU A 18 24.32 -3.40 14.38
N ASP A 19 25.31 -2.87 15.10
CA ASP A 19 25.08 -1.81 16.07
C ASP A 19 24.64 -0.53 15.34
N ALA A 20 25.28 -0.19 14.22
CA ALA A 20 24.87 0.94 13.40
C ALA A 20 23.49 0.73 12.74
N ILE A 21 23.19 -0.49 12.26
CA ILE A 21 21.86 -0.81 11.68
C ILE A 21 20.77 -0.68 12.75
N LEU A 22 20.98 -1.25 13.93
CA LEU A 22 19.99 -1.24 15.00
C LEU A 22 19.86 0.15 15.65
N ALA A 23 20.91 0.98 15.58
CA ALA A 23 20.86 2.37 16.00
C ALA A 23 20.05 3.27 15.04
N MET A 24 19.80 2.83 13.79
CA MET A 24 18.86 3.49 12.89
C MET A 24 17.44 3.27 13.40
N THR A 25 17.00 4.19 14.24
CA THR A 25 15.61 4.26 14.70
C THR A 25 14.82 5.15 13.74
N ASN A 26 13.56 4.80 13.52
CA ASN A 26 12.68 5.70 12.80
C ASN A 26 12.56 6.99 13.62
N THR A 27 12.88 8.12 13.00
CA THR A 27 12.72 9.42 13.64
C THR A 27 11.25 9.82 13.52
N ASP A 28 10.71 10.51 14.53
CA ASP A 28 9.34 11.03 14.52
C ASP A 28 8.24 9.97 14.33
N ILE A 29 8.30 8.87 15.10
CA ILE A 29 7.35 7.73 15.05
C ILE A 29 5.88 8.19 15.17
N ASP A 30 5.63 9.22 15.97
CA ASP A 30 4.27 9.76 16.22
C ASP A 30 3.89 10.88 15.24
N SER A 31 4.75 11.25 14.29
CA SER A 31 4.42 12.27 13.29
C SER A 31 3.43 11.74 12.27
N ALA A 32 2.46 12.57 11.90
CA ALA A 32 1.54 12.28 10.79
C ALA A 32 2.19 12.47 9.41
N VAL A 33 3.36 13.14 9.35
CA VAL A 33 4.04 13.49 8.11
C VAL A 33 5.52 13.14 8.21
N HIS A 34 5.99 12.34 7.25
CA HIS A 34 7.41 11.97 7.11
C HIS A 34 7.93 12.45 5.76
N ALA A 35 8.96 13.29 5.77
CA ALA A 35 9.67 13.68 4.56
C ALA A 35 10.75 12.65 4.24
N ILE A 36 10.74 12.13 3.01
CA ILE A 36 11.74 11.16 2.53
C ILE A 36 12.43 11.78 1.31
N THR A 37 13.76 11.85 1.34
CA THR A 37 14.55 12.32 0.19
C THR A 37 14.38 11.40 -1.00
N ASP A 38 14.04 11.95 -2.16
CA ASP A 38 14.06 11.20 -3.41
C ASP A 38 15.47 11.19 -4.02
N ASN A 39 15.94 10.01 -4.39
CA ASN A 39 17.27 9.78 -4.96
C ASN A 39 17.16 9.41 -6.45
N ALA A 40 16.29 10.10 -7.17
CA ALA A 40 16.08 9.92 -8.60
C ALA A 40 16.02 11.26 -9.32
N GLU A 41 16.39 11.27 -10.61
CA GLU A 41 16.25 12.45 -11.45
C GLU A 41 14.79 12.62 -11.88
N ALA A 42 14.30 13.86 -11.82
CA ALA A 42 13.03 14.23 -12.41
C ALA A 42 13.19 14.37 -13.94
N ILE A 43 12.54 13.49 -14.69
CA ILE A 43 12.63 13.47 -16.16
C ILE A 43 11.43 14.20 -16.76
N PHE A 44 11.70 15.33 -17.41
CA PHE A 44 10.71 16.07 -18.18
C PHE A 44 10.72 15.64 -19.66
N THR A 45 9.58 15.16 -20.16
CA THR A 45 9.45 14.64 -21.54
C THR A 45 8.77 15.68 -22.44
N TRP A 46 9.41 16.03 -23.56
CA TRP A 46 8.87 16.92 -24.59
C TRP A 46 8.21 16.20 -25.77
N ASP A 47 8.45 14.88 -25.88
CA ASP A 47 7.77 14.03 -26.86
C ASP A 47 6.42 13.58 -26.31
N TYR A 48 5.35 14.06 -26.95
CA TYR A 48 3.97 13.76 -26.58
C TYR A 48 3.31 12.71 -27.48
N GLU A 49 4.06 12.12 -28.41
CA GLU A 49 3.52 11.09 -29.31
C GLU A 49 3.13 9.83 -28.51
N LYS A 50 1.84 9.47 -28.60
CA LYS A 50 1.30 8.27 -27.95
C LYS A 50 1.40 7.06 -28.87
N GLY A 51 1.54 5.87 -28.27
CA GLY A 51 1.42 4.60 -28.97
C GLY A 51 2.74 3.97 -29.39
N ALA A 52 3.88 4.59 -29.06
CA ALA A 52 5.19 3.95 -29.15
C ALA A 52 5.24 2.66 -28.31
N ARG A 53 4.43 2.61 -27.24
CA ARG A 53 4.21 1.43 -26.38
C ARG A 53 2.74 1.01 -26.40
N PRO A 54 2.29 0.24 -27.41
CA PRO A 54 0.87 -0.09 -27.59
C PRO A 54 0.25 -0.88 -26.43
N GLY A 55 1.06 -1.68 -25.70
CA GLY A 55 0.60 -2.41 -24.52
C GLY A 55 0.17 -1.49 -23.37
N LEU A 56 0.96 -0.44 -23.09
CA LEU A 56 0.64 0.55 -22.05
C LEU A 56 -0.56 1.39 -22.44
N ASN A 57 -0.63 1.81 -23.71
CA ASN A 57 -1.77 2.55 -24.22
C ASN A 57 -3.08 1.74 -24.11
N LYS A 58 -3.05 0.43 -24.39
CA LYS A 58 -4.21 -0.44 -24.22
C LYS A 58 -4.69 -0.52 -22.77
N LEU A 59 -3.76 -0.62 -21.82
CA LEU A 59 -4.10 -0.67 -20.40
C LEU A 59 -4.68 0.67 -19.92
N TYR A 60 -4.08 1.78 -20.33
CA TYR A 60 -4.55 3.13 -20.04
C TYR A 60 -5.99 3.35 -20.55
N GLU A 61 -6.26 3.03 -21.81
CA GLU A 61 -7.61 3.17 -22.39
C GLU A 61 -8.64 2.29 -21.68
N LYS A 62 -8.26 1.06 -21.29
CA LYS A 62 -9.13 0.18 -20.51
C LYS A 62 -9.42 0.78 -19.13
N ALA A 63 -8.40 1.28 -18.43
CA ALA A 63 -8.53 1.83 -17.09
C ALA A 63 -9.52 3.01 -17.06
N LYS A 64 -9.42 3.96 -17.99
CA LYS A 64 -10.34 5.11 -18.09
C LYS A 64 -11.81 4.73 -18.10
N THR A 65 -12.16 3.61 -18.74
CA THR A 65 -13.56 3.15 -18.84
C THR A 65 -13.99 2.22 -17.71
N ALA A 66 -13.04 1.64 -17.00
CA ALA A 66 -13.29 0.65 -15.94
C ALA A 66 -13.21 1.24 -14.53
N GLN A 67 -12.85 2.52 -14.41
CA GLN A 67 -12.86 3.23 -13.14
C GLN A 67 -14.28 3.71 -12.81
N TRP A 68 -14.56 3.67 -11.52
CA TRP A 68 -15.77 4.16 -10.87
C TRP A 68 -15.44 5.53 -10.29
N ASN A 69 -16.38 6.46 -10.34
CA ASN A 69 -16.27 7.72 -9.65
C ASN A 69 -16.89 7.58 -8.26
N GLY A 70 -16.04 7.61 -7.23
CA GLY A 70 -16.49 7.52 -5.85
C GLY A 70 -17.56 8.56 -5.51
N GLU A 71 -17.51 9.77 -6.03
CA GLU A 71 -18.48 10.83 -5.70
C GLU A 71 -19.87 10.62 -6.31
N THR A 72 -19.98 9.94 -7.46
CA THR A 72 -21.23 9.85 -8.22
C THR A 72 -21.81 8.45 -8.33
N ASP A 73 -20.96 7.42 -8.31
CA ASP A 73 -21.37 6.05 -8.64
C ASP A 73 -21.76 5.26 -7.39
N LEU A 74 -21.52 5.80 -6.20
CA LEU A 74 -21.81 5.16 -4.93
C LEU A 74 -22.93 5.86 -4.15
N PRO A 75 -23.91 5.10 -3.63
CA PRO A 75 -24.94 5.63 -2.76
C PRO A 75 -24.39 5.77 -1.32
N TRP A 76 -23.62 6.82 -1.06
CA TRP A 76 -23.01 7.11 0.25
C TRP A 76 -23.98 7.27 1.42
N ASP A 77 -25.26 7.50 1.12
CA ASP A 77 -26.36 7.56 2.06
C ASP A 77 -26.80 6.18 2.58
N THR A 78 -26.26 5.10 2.02
CA THR A 78 -26.48 3.74 2.51
C THR A 78 -25.80 3.54 3.86
N ASP A 79 -26.59 3.18 4.88
CA ASP A 79 -26.06 2.85 6.20
C ASP A 79 -25.25 1.54 6.18
N VAL A 80 -24.11 1.52 6.85
CA VAL A 80 -23.19 0.37 6.87
C VAL A 80 -23.17 -0.26 8.25
N ASP A 81 -23.84 -1.40 8.38
CA ASP A 81 -23.84 -2.20 9.60
C ASP A 81 -22.65 -3.20 9.59
N LEU A 82 -21.58 -2.82 10.29
CA LEU A 82 -20.37 -3.63 10.44
C LEU A 82 -20.65 -4.98 11.11
N GLU A 83 -21.59 -5.05 12.06
CA GLU A 83 -21.93 -6.27 12.77
C GLU A 83 -22.65 -7.24 11.83
N GLN A 84 -23.57 -6.73 11.01
CA GLN A 84 -24.25 -7.52 9.99
C GLN A 84 -23.27 -8.07 8.95
N VAL A 85 -22.33 -7.26 8.46
CA VAL A 85 -21.29 -7.71 7.52
C VAL A 85 -20.41 -8.78 8.17
N ALA A 86 -19.98 -8.58 9.42
CA ALA A 86 -19.17 -9.56 10.14
C ALA A 86 -19.92 -10.89 10.33
N LYS A 87 -21.22 -10.86 10.65
CA LYS A 87 -22.07 -12.07 10.73
C LYS A 87 -22.16 -12.82 9.40
N LEU A 88 -22.28 -12.12 8.27
CA LEU A 88 -22.34 -12.73 6.94
C LEU A 88 -21.04 -13.44 6.56
N LEU A 89 -19.91 -12.91 7.03
CA LEU A 89 -18.58 -13.45 6.72
C LEU A 89 -18.09 -14.48 7.75
N LEU A 90 -18.73 -14.57 8.93
CA LEU A 90 -18.39 -15.50 10.01
C LEU A 90 -18.27 -16.96 9.54
N PRO A 91 -19.11 -17.50 8.63
CA PRO A 91 -18.92 -18.87 8.13
C PRO A 91 -17.60 -19.09 7.36
N SER A 92 -16.95 -18.03 6.88
CA SER A 92 -15.69 -18.08 6.12
C SER A 92 -14.44 -17.96 6.99
N PHE A 93 -14.54 -17.51 8.24
CA PHE A 93 -13.38 -17.34 9.13
C PHE A 93 -13.63 -17.71 10.60
N GLY A 94 -14.83 -18.20 10.92
CA GLY A 94 -15.23 -18.57 12.27
C GLY A 94 -14.56 -19.84 12.79
N PRO A 95 -14.94 -20.29 14.00
CA PRO A 95 -14.27 -21.40 14.69
C PRO A 95 -14.31 -22.72 13.89
N ASP A 96 -15.31 -22.91 13.03
CA ASP A 96 -15.44 -24.11 12.20
C ASP A 96 -14.41 -24.19 11.06
N GLN A 97 -13.73 -23.09 10.73
CA GLN A 97 -12.73 -23.02 9.65
C GLN A 97 -11.30 -23.18 10.16
N MET A 98 -11.07 -23.19 11.48
CA MET A 98 -9.74 -23.23 12.08
C MET A 98 -9.68 -24.22 13.24
N ASP A 99 -8.62 -25.04 13.29
CA ASP A 99 -8.36 -25.83 14.49
C ASP A 99 -7.81 -24.92 15.60
N VAL A 100 -8.69 -24.53 16.52
CA VAL A 100 -8.35 -23.68 17.66
C VAL A 100 -8.06 -24.48 18.93
N ALA A 101 -8.02 -25.82 18.86
CA ALA A 101 -7.75 -26.65 20.02
C ALA A 101 -6.36 -26.33 20.61
N ASN A 102 -6.31 -26.21 21.95
CA ASN A 102 -5.10 -25.82 22.70
C ASN A 102 -4.59 -24.40 22.41
N THR A 103 -5.42 -23.52 21.86
CA THR A 103 -5.12 -22.08 21.74
C THR A 103 -5.95 -21.26 22.72
N PRO A 104 -5.56 -20.01 23.00
CA PRO A 104 -6.40 -19.08 23.78
C PRO A 104 -7.78 -18.82 23.16
N LEU A 105 -7.98 -19.13 21.88
CA LEU A 105 -9.26 -18.96 21.18
C LEU A 105 -10.25 -20.10 21.46
N ALA A 106 -9.80 -21.21 22.06
CA ALA A 106 -10.67 -22.35 22.37
C ALA A 106 -11.81 -22.01 23.35
N THR A 107 -11.68 -20.91 24.11
CA THR A 107 -12.71 -20.44 25.05
C THR A 107 -13.64 -19.38 24.46
N TRP A 108 -13.44 -18.97 23.21
CA TRP A 108 -14.25 -17.93 22.57
C TRP A 108 -15.62 -18.47 22.15
N GLY A 109 -16.66 -17.65 22.37
CA GLY A 109 -18.00 -17.87 21.86
C GLY A 109 -18.32 -16.94 20.68
N ASP A 110 -19.59 -16.95 20.27
CA ASP A 110 -20.05 -16.20 19.09
C ASP A 110 -19.77 -14.69 19.18
N ALA A 111 -19.82 -14.11 20.38
CA ALA A 111 -19.59 -12.69 20.60
C ALA A 111 -18.12 -12.30 20.35
N GLU A 112 -17.15 -13.08 20.85
CA GLU A 112 -15.73 -12.83 20.63
C GLU A 112 -15.36 -13.00 19.15
N TRP A 113 -15.89 -14.03 18.49
CA TRP A 113 -15.65 -14.25 17.06
C TRP A 113 -16.28 -13.15 16.19
N LEU A 114 -17.45 -12.65 16.57
CA LEU A 114 -18.09 -11.53 15.91
C LEU A 114 -17.26 -10.25 16.04
N GLN A 115 -16.76 -9.95 17.25
CA GLN A 115 -15.88 -8.82 17.49
C GLN A 115 -14.59 -8.94 16.66
N LEU A 116 -13.95 -10.12 16.64
CA LEU A 116 -12.78 -10.36 15.81
C LEU A 116 -13.08 -10.12 14.32
N GLY A 117 -14.26 -10.55 13.85
CA GLY A 117 -14.71 -10.30 12.49
C GLY A 117 -14.76 -8.81 12.17
N MET A 118 -15.37 -8.01 13.04
CA MET A 118 -15.44 -6.55 12.87
C MET A 118 -14.05 -5.89 12.88
N GLU A 119 -13.23 -6.21 13.89
CA GLU A 119 -11.88 -5.66 14.02
C GLU A 119 -10.98 -6.06 12.84
N SER A 120 -11.12 -7.28 12.33
CA SER A 120 -10.40 -7.76 11.15
C SER A 120 -10.75 -6.94 9.91
N GLN A 121 -12.02 -6.56 9.72
CA GLN A 121 -12.44 -5.70 8.61
C GLN A 121 -11.88 -4.28 8.75
N VAL A 122 -12.01 -3.69 9.94
CA VAL A 122 -11.47 -2.34 10.22
C VAL A 122 -9.95 -2.31 10.01
N TRP A 123 -9.26 -3.33 10.51
CA TRP A 123 -7.82 -3.49 10.31
C TRP A 123 -7.47 -3.62 8.84
N ALA A 124 -8.15 -4.48 8.08
CA ALA A 124 -7.89 -4.70 6.66
C ALA A 124 -8.11 -3.43 5.83
N LEU A 125 -9.22 -2.70 6.07
CA LEU A 125 -9.49 -1.41 5.43
C LEU A 125 -8.43 -0.37 5.79
N SER A 126 -7.98 -0.35 7.05
CA SER A 126 -6.88 0.51 7.47
C SER A 126 -5.61 0.19 6.70
N GLN A 127 -5.23 -1.09 6.59
CA GLN A 127 -4.05 -1.48 5.80
C GLN A 127 -4.19 -1.10 4.33
N PHE A 128 -5.40 -1.23 3.77
CA PHE A 128 -5.68 -0.82 2.40
C PHE A 128 -5.45 0.69 2.21
N MET A 129 -5.98 1.54 3.09
CA MET A 129 -5.76 2.99 3.02
C MET A 129 -4.27 3.38 3.09
N HIS A 130 -3.50 2.75 3.99
CA HIS A 130 -2.04 2.98 4.05
C HIS A 130 -1.34 2.48 2.78
N GLY A 131 -1.79 1.34 2.24
CA GLY A 131 -1.29 0.79 0.98
C GLY A 131 -1.57 1.71 -0.21
N GLU A 132 -2.75 2.33 -0.28
CA GLU A 132 -3.11 3.29 -1.31
C GLU A 132 -2.22 4.54 -1.27
N GLN A 133 -1.90 5.05 -0.08
CA GLN A 133 -0.96 6.15 0.07
C GLN A 133 0.45 5.78 -0.44
N GLY A 134 0.91 4.56 -0.16
CA GLY A 134 2.15 4.03 -0.74
C GLY A 134 2.08 3.88 -2.26
N ALA A 135 0.96 3.40 -2.79
CA ALA A 135 0.72 3.28 -4.23
C ALA A 135 0.78 4.66 -4.93
N LEU A 136 0.21 5.70 -4.32
CA LEU A 136 0.29 7.08 -4.81
C LEU A 136 1.75 7.54 -4.95
N LEU A 137 2.60 7.26 -3.96
CA LEU A 137 4.04 7.58 -4.02
C LEU A 137 4.75 6.77 -5.11
N CYS A 138 4.44 5.49 -5.25
CA CYS A 138 4.99 4.64 -6.30
C CYS A 138 4.63 5.17 -7.70
N THR A 139 3.36 5.50 -7.95
CA THR A 139 2.90 6.09 -9.21
C THR A 139 3.57 7.44 -9.45
N ALA A 140 3.66 8.32 -8.45
CA ALA A 140 4.35 9.60 -8.58
C ALA A 140 5.82 9.41 -9.02
N LYS A 141 6.55 8.48 -8.40
CA LYS A 141 7.92 8.13 -8.78
C LYS A 141 8.02 7.58 -10.21
N ILE A 142 7.08 6.74 -10.64
CA ILE A 142 7.05 6.26 -12.03
C ILE A 142 6.85 7.45 -12.98
N VAL A 143 5.87 8.31 -12.71
CA VAL A 143 5.60 9.50 -13.52
C VAL A 143 6.80 10.44 -13.56
N GLU A 144 7.52 10.60 -12.45
CA GLU A 144 8.69 11.46 -12.37
C GLU A 144 9.89 10.91 -13.15
N THR A 145 10.15 9.60 -13.06
CA THR A 145 11.44 9.01 -13.48
C THR A 145 11.42 8.32 -14.84
N VAL A 146 10.27 7.97 -15.40
CA VAL A 146 10.24 7.32 -16.72
C VAL A 146 10.37 8.35 -17.85
N PRO A 147 11.11 8.06 -18.94
CA PRO A 147 11.28 9.01 -20.03
C PRO A 147 10.15 8.97 -21.06
N TRP A 148 9.31 7.92 -21.06
CA TRP A 148 8.29 7.70 -22.09
C TRP A 148 6.92 8.22 -21.67
N ILE A 149 6.29 9.01 -22.54
CA ILE A 149 4.97 9.58 -22.27
C ILE A 149 3.88 8.50 -22.08
N ASP A 150 3.93 7.40 -22.83
CA ASP A 150 3.00 6.27 -22.67
C ASP A 150 3.05 5.66 -21.24
N ALA A 151 4.24 5.63 -20.62
CA ALA A 151 4.40 5.11 -19.27
C ALA A 151 3.93 6.12 -18.21
N LYS A 152 4.21 7.41 -18.40
CA LYS A 152 3.70 8.47 -17.52
C LYS A 152 2.17 8.53 -17.50
N TYR A 153 1.50 8.30 -18.64
CA TYR A 153 0.04 8.28 -18.69
C TYR A 153 -0.59 7.02 -18.10
N TYR A 154 0.10 5.87 -18.17
CA TYR A 154 -0.42 4.62 -17.65
C TYR A 154 -0.28 4.49 -16.12
N ALA A 155 0.78 5.06 -15.55
CA ALA A 155 1.11 4.99 -14.12
C ALA A 155 -0.04 5.49 -13.22
#